data_AF-A0A397P489-F1
#
_entry.id   AF-A0A397P489-F1
#
_cell.length_a   1.000
_cell.length_b   1.000
_cell.length_c   1.000
_cell.angle_alpha   90.00
_cell.angle_beta   90.00
_cell.angle_gamma   90.00
#
_symmetry.space_group_name_H-M   'P 1'
#
loop_
_entity.id
_entity.type
_entity.pdbx_description
1 polymer ?
#
loop_
_entity_poly.entity_id
_entity_poly.type
_entity_poly.pdbx_seq_one_letter_code
_entity_poly.pdbx_strand_id
1 'polypeptide(L)'
;MTWALLLRYWWAAPIAALAIALFVTRGTLADRTQDLADERAAHQQTVASYWAAATEASRKDAANRQRVDAEQNRISKEITDDYEARIADVRARAERLRRDAEARAGDRADAPVPAAGAAAGGADEAACEDRLPAAGLGLDDALVATEQAIQLDELINWVEAQARVDIGNEAAP
;
A
#
# COMPACT_ATOMS: atom_id res chain seq x y z
N MET A 1 72.29 61.05 -23.89
CA MET A 1 72.67 59.64 -23.62
C MET A 1 71.51 58.65 -23.74
N THR A 2 70.25 59.07 -23.59
CA THR A 2 69.06 58.20 -23.68
C THR A 2 68.72 57.74 -25.11
N TRP A 3 69.01 58.54 -26.13
CA TRP A 3 68.68 58.25 -27.54
C TRP A 3 69.43 57.04 -28.12
N ALA A 4 70.72 56.87 -27.79
CA ALA A 4 71.53 55.75 -28.25
C ALA A 4 71.09 54.41 -27.65
N LEU A 5 70.57 54.42 -26.41
CA LEU A 5 70.02 53.24 -25.75
C LEU A 5 68.65 52.85 -26.32
N LEU A 6 67.82 53.83 -26.68
CA LEU A 6 66.53 53.60 -27.36
C LEU A 6 66.69 52.92 -28.72
N LEU A 7 67.63 53.38 -29.56
CA LEU A 7 67.95 52.74 -30.85
C LEU A 7 68.63 51.36 -30.70
N ARG A 8 69.36 51.13 -29.60
CA ARG A 8 70.06 49.87 -29.32
C ARG A 8 69.11 48.75 -28.86
N TYR A 9 68.03 49.10 -28.16
CA TYR A 9 67.07 48.16 -27.56
C TYR A 9 65.66 48.26 -28.11
N TRP A 10 65.47 48.90 -29.27
CA TRP A 10 64.16 49.00 -29.93
C TRP A 10 63.47 47.65 -30.16
N TRP A 11 64.26 46.58 -30.33
CA TRP A 11 63.81 45.19 -30.49
C TRP A 11 63.32 44.53 -29.18
N ALA A 12 63.64 45.08 -28.01
CA ALA A 12 63.24 44.51 -26.72
C ALA A 12 61.75 44.75 -26.43
N ALA A 13 61.18 45.85 -26.92
CA ALA A 13 59.77 46.18 -26.76
C ALA A 13 58.82 45.13 -27.37
N PRO A 14 58.96 44.71 -28.65
CA PRO A 14 58.09 43.67 -29.21
C PRO A 14 58.29 42.30 -28.54
N ILE A 15 59.51 41.95 -28.12
CA ILE A 15 59.75 40.69 -27.40
C ILE A 15 59.08 40.69 -26.03
N ALA A 16 59.20 41.79 -25.27
CA ALA A 16 58.51 41.94 -24.00
C ALA A 16 56.99 41.86 -24.17
N ALA A 17 56.43 42.51 -25.21
CA ALA A 17 55.01 42.44 -25.52
C ALA A 17 54.56 41.00 -25.85
N LEU A 18 55.33 40.25 -26.63
CA LEU A 18 55.04 38.85 -26.95
C LEU A 18 55.12 37.94 -25.72
N ALA A 19 56.12 38.14 -24.84
CA ALA A 19 56.24 37.39 -23.60
C ALA A 19 55.05 37.63 -22.66
N ILE A 20 54.60 38.88 -22.54
CA ILE A 20 53.40 39.25 -21.77
C ILE A 20 52.16 38.61 -22.40
N ALA A 21 51.99 38.70 -23.72
CA ALA A 21 50.85 38.09 -24.41
C ALA A 21 50.81 36.56 -24.24
N LEU A 22 51.96 35.89 -24.32
CA LEU A 22 52.08 34.44 -24.08
C LEU A 22 51.74 34.07 -22.63
N PHE A 23 52.19 34.88 -21.67
CA PHE A 23 51.88 34.65 -20.26
C PHE A 23 50.38 34.78 -19.98
N VAL A 24 49.75 35.86 -20.47
CA VAL A 24 48.31 36.08 -20.33
C VAL A 24 47.51 34.95 -20.98
N THR A 25 47.85 34.59 -22.22
CA THR A 25 47.14 33.49 -22.93
C THR A 25 47.29 32.15 -22.21
N ARG A 26 48.48 31.79 -21.73
CA ARG A 26 48.68 30.56 -20.95
C ARG A 26 47.92 30.58 -19.62
N GLY A 27 47.89 31.71 -18.91
CA GLY A 27 47.07 31.88 -17.70
C GLY A 27 45.59 31.66 -18.00
N THR A 28 45.06 32.34 -19.02
CA THR A 28 43.65 32.17 -19.41
C THR A 28 43.31 30.75 -19.87
N LEU A 29 44.23 30.05 -20.53
CA LEU A 29 44.01 28.65 -20.92
C LEU A 29 44.01 27.72 -19.70
N ALA A 30 44.93 27.94 -18.75
CA ALA A 30 44.98 27.17 -17.51
C ALA A 30 43.68 27.33 -16.70
N ASP A 31 43.21 28.57 -16.52
CA ASP A 31 41.96 28.87 -15.83
C ASP A 31 40.77 28.16 -16.51
N ARG A 32 40.66 28.26 -17.85
CA ARG A 32 39.58 27.59 -18.60
C ARG A 32 39.65 26.07 -18.51
N THR A 33 40.84 25.48 -18.49
CA THR A 33 40.98 24.03 -18.33
C THR A 33 40.58 23.58 -16.93
N GLN A 34 40.85 24.40 -15.92
CA GLN A 34 40.44 24.14 -14.55
C GLN A 34 38.92 24.28 -14.40
N ASP A 35 38.32 25.35 -14.90
CA ASP A 35 36.86 25.54 -14.91
C ASP A 35 36.14 24.34 -15.55
N LEU A 36 36.65 23.86 -16.68
CA LEU A 36 36.08 22.69 -17.36
C LEU A 36 36.27 21.39 -16.57
N ALA A 37 37.37 21.24 -15.85
CA ALA A 37 37.62 20.08 -15.00
C ALA A 37 36.66 20.08 -13.79
N ASP A 38 36.48 21.24 -13.16
CA ASP A 38 35.60 21.43 -12.02
C ASP A 38 34.14 21.21 -12.41
N GLU A 39 33.69 21.75 -13.54
CA GLU A 39 32.34 21.54 -14.07
C GLU A 39 32.08 20.06 -14.38
N ARG A 40 33.06 19.36 -14.99
CA ARG A 40 32.94 17.92 -15.26
C ARG A 40 32.86 17.12 -13.97
N ALA A 41 33.65 17.46 -12.96
CA ALA A 41 33.62 16.79 -11.66
C ALA A 41 32.26 17.00 -10.97
N ALA A 42 31.75 18.24 -10.96
CA ALA A 42 30.44 18.56 -10.41
C ALA A 42 29.30 17.83 -11.15
N HIS A 43 29.38 17.76 -12.48
CA HIS A 43 28.42 17.02 -13.29
C HIS A 43 28.46 15.51 -13.00
N GLN A 44 29.65 14.91 -12.91
CA GLN A 44 29.81 13.50 -12.55
C GLN A 44 29.25 13.21 -11.15
N GLN A 45 29.50 14.10 -10.18
CA GLN A 45 28.95 13.96 -8.83
C GLN A 45 27.42 14.04 -8.83
N THR A 46 26.85 14.94 -9.61
CA THR A 46 25.39 15.08 -9.76
C THR A 46 24.78 13.81 -10.35
N VAL A 47 25.36 13.29 -11.43
CA VAL A 47 24.92 12.04 -12.06
C VAL A 47 25.03 10.86 -11.09
N ALA A 48 26.14 10.73 -10.37
CA ALA A 48 26.31 9.67 -9.38
C ALA A 48 25.26 9.76 -8.25
N SER A 49 25.00 10.97 -7.76
CA SER A 49 24.00 11.22 -6.71
C SER A 49 22.60 10.89 -7.21
N TYR A 50 22.27 11.23 -8.45
CA TYR A 50 21.00 10.88 -9.08
C TYR A 50 20.81 9.36 -9.17
N TRP A 51 21.81 8.62 -9.65
CA TRP A 51 21.73 7.16 -9.73
C TRP A 51 21.63 6.49 -8.36
N ALA A 52 22.36 7.01 -7.36
CA ALA A 52 22.25 6.53 -5.99
C ALA A 52 20.83 6.72 -5.44
N ALA A 53 20.25 7.92 -5.62
CA ALA A 53 18.88 8.22 -5.21
C ALA A 53 17.85 7.34 -5.93
N ALA A 54 17.98 7.14 -7.25
CA ALA A 54 17.10 6.28 -8.03
C ALA A 54 17.15 4.81 -7.57
N THR A 55 18.35 4.32 -7.26
CA THR A 55 18.55 2.96 -6.74
C THR A 55 17.96 2.80 -5.35
N GLU A 56 18.09 3.82 -4.50
CA GLU A 56 17.49 3.82 -3.17
C GLU A 56 15.95 3.86 -3.22
N ALA A 57 15.38 4.73 -4.06
CA ALA A 57 13.95 4.78 -4.31
C ALA A 57 13.42 3.43 -4.79
N SER A 58 14.07 2.82 -5.78
CA SER A 58 13.69 1.50 -6.31
C SER A 58 13.71 0.40 -5.23
N ARG A 59 14.67 0.45 -4.30
CA ARG A 59 14.72 -0.48 -3.16
C ARG A 59 13.59 -0.24 -2.16
N LYS A 60 13.30 1.02 -1.85
CA LYS A 60 12.19 1.41 -0.97
C LYS A 60 10.85 1.00 -1.57
N ASP A 61 10.64 1.21 -2.86
CA ASP A 61 9.43 0.80 -3.57
C ASP A 61 9.25 -0.72 -3.62
N ALA A 62 10.34 -1.47 -3.83
CA ALA A 62 10.30 -2.92 -3.78
C ALA A 62 9.94 -3.44 -2.38
N ALA A 63 10.55 -2.89 -1.32
CA ALA A 63 10.24 -3.25 0.06
C ALA A 63 8.81 -2.86 0.44
N ASN A 64 8.34 -1.69 0.01
CA ASN A 64 6.98 -1.23 0.26
C ASN A 64 5.95 -2.14 -0.41
N ARG A 65 6.16 -2.50 -1.69
CA ARG A 65 5.29 -3.48 -2.39
C ARG A 65 5.23 -4.80 -1.66
N GLN A 66 6.37 -5.35 -1.24
CA GLN A 66 6.39 -6.62 -0.47
C GLN A 66 5.62 -6.51 0.84
N ARG A 67 5.76 -5.39 1.57
CA ARG A 67 5.02 -5.15 2.81
C ARG A 67 3.52 -5.08 2.54
N VAL A 68 3.10 -4.27 1.56
CA VAL A 68 1.70 -4.10 1.17
C VAL A 68 1.11 -5.46 0.77
N ASP A 69 1.78 -6.22 -0.10
CA ASP A 69 1.33 -7.55 -0.52
C ASP A 69 1.17 -8.49 0.68
N ALA A 70 2.14 -8.51 1.60
CA ALA A 70 2.07 -9.34 2.80
C ALA A 70 0.91 -8.94 3.71
N GLU A 71 0.67 -7.64 3.87
CA GLU A 71 -0.41 -7.10 4.69
C GLU A 71 -1.79 -7.41 4.10
N GLN A 72 -1.99 -7.17 2.80
CA GLN A 72 -3.23 -7.49 2.10
C GLN A 72 -3.54 -8.99 2.11
N ASN A 73 -2.52 -9.84 1.96
CA ASN A 73 -2.67 -11.29 2.05
C ASN A 73 -3.06 -11.73 3.47
N ARG A 74 -2.44 -11.14 4.50
CA ARG A 74 -2.79 -11.42 5.89
C ARG A 74 -4.25 -11.04 6.18
N ILE A 75 -4.66 -9.84 5.80
CA ILE A 75 -6.06 -9.37 5.94
C ILE A 75 -7.02 -10.32 5.22
N SER A 76 -6.72 -10.68 3.97
CA SER A 76 -7.58 -11.56 3.18
C SER A 76 -7.70 -12.94 3.83
N LYS A 77 -6.61 -13.47 4.38
CA LYS A 77 -6.63 -14.74 5.10
C LYS A 77 -7.46 -14.67 6.39
N GLU A 78 -7.22 -13.65 7.22
CA GLU A 78 -7.94 -13.47 8.49
C GLU A 78 -9.45 -13.38 8.27
N ILE A 79 -9.88 -12.59 7.28
CA ILE A 79 -11.29 -12.43 6.94
C ILE A 79 -11.90 -13.70 6.32
N THR A 80 -11.13 -14.40 5.47
CA THR A 80 -11.60 -15.69 4.91
C THR A 80 -11.77 -16.73 6.02
N ASP A 81 -10.81 -16.82 6.95
CA ASP A 81 -10.87 -17.77 8.06
C ASP A 81 -12.09 -17.47 8.98
N ASP A 82 -12.37 -16.18 9.26
CA ASP A 82 -13.54 -15.78 10.07
C ASP A 82 -14.87 -16.05 9.34
N TYR A 83 -14.95 -15.69 8.06
CA TYR A 83 -16.10 -16.01 7.20
C TYR A 83 -16.41 -17.51 7.21
N GLU A 84 -15.42 -18.37 6.98
CA GLU A 84 -15.58 -19.82 6.98
C GLU A 84 -16.06 -20.34 8.34
N ALA A 85 -15.51 -19.82 9.44
CA ALA A 85 -15.91 -20.18 10.80
C ALA A 85 -17.37 -19.81 11.07
N ARG A 86 -17.79 -18.59 10.70
CA ARG A 86 -19.16 -18.10 10.87
C ARG A 86 -20.16 -18.93 10.06
N ILE A 87 -19.86 -19.23 8.80
CA ILE A 87 -20.71 -20.07 7.95
C ILE A 87 -20.83 -21.49 8.52
N ALA A 88 -19.71 -22.09 8.95
CA ALA A 88 -19.72 -23.43 9.52
C ALA A 88 -20.58 -23.51 10.79
N ASP A 89 -20.48 -22.52 11.68
CA ASP A 89 -21.28 -22.46 12.91
C ASP A 89 -22.79 -22.31 12.63
N VAL A 90 -23.17 -21.41 11.72
CA VAL A 90 -24.60 -21.22 11.34
C VAL A 90 -25.17 -22.49 10.73
N ARG A 91 -24.43 -23.16 9.83
CA ARG A 91 -24.85 -24.43 9.23
C ARG A 91 -24.98 -25.52 10.29
N ALA A 92 -24.03 -25.60 11.23
CA ALA A 92 -24.10 -26.55 12.34
C ALA A 92 -25.30 -26.28 13.26
N ARG A 93 -25.66 -25.01 13.49
CA ARG A 93 -26.87 -24.61 14.22
C ARG A 93 -28.14 -25.04 13.49
N ALA A 94 -28.25 -24.76 12.19
CA ALA A 94 -29.39 -25.17 11.38
C ALA A 94 -29.56 -26.70 11.39
N GLU A 95 -28.48 -27.46 11.30
CA GLU A 95 -28.52 -28.92 11.33
C GLU A 95 -28.94 -29.48 12.69
N ARG A 96 -28.56 -28.84 13.81
CA ARG A 96 -29.09 -29.19 15.13
C ARG A 96 -30.61 -28.96 15.18
N LEU A 97 -31.08 -27.82 14.66
CA LEU A 97 -32.51 -27.49 14.62
C LEU A 97 -33.33 -28.48 13.77
N ARG A 98 -32.81 -28.93 12.63
CA ARG A 98 -33.46 -29.97 11.81
C ARG A 98 -33.64 -31.28 12.59
N ARG A 99 -32.57 -31.79 13.19
CA ARG A 99 -32.60 -33.03 13.99
C ARG A 99 -33.54 -32.93 15.18
N ASP A 100 -33.54 -31.78 15.85
CA ASP A 100 -34.42 -31.48 16.98
C ASP A 100 -35.90 -31.41 16.58
N ALA A 101 -36.21 -30.96 15.36
CA ALA A 101 -37.56 -30.95 14.82
C ALA A 101 -38.03 -32.37 14.45
N GLU A 102 -37.16 -33.17 13.83
CA GLU A 102 -37.41 -34.58 13.51
C GLU A 102 -37.66 -35.42 14.76
N ALA A 103 -36.84 -35.26 15.80
CA ALA A 103 -37.02 -35.95 17.09
C ALA A 103 -38.38 -35.65 17.73
N ARG A 104 -38.83 -34.38 17.70
CA ARG A 104 -40.15 -33.96 18.20
C ARG A 104 -41.32 -34.42 17.32
N ALA A 105 -41.08 -34.76 16.06
CA ALA A 105 -42.09 -35.34 15.17
C ALA A 105 -42.28 -36.84 15.46
N GLY A 106 -41.21 -37.56 15.80
CA GLY A 106 -41.25 -38.97 16.20
C GLY A 106 -41.96 -39.24 17.52
N ASP A 107 -41.88 -38.30 18.48
CA ASP A 107 -42.49 -38.42 19.82
C ASP A 107 -44.00 -38.08 19.85
N ARG A 108 -44.57 -37.58 18.74
CA ARG A 108 -45.99 -37.19 18.64
C ARG A 108 -46.96 -38.33 18.29
N ALA A 109 -46.50 -39.57 18.33
CA ALA A 109 -47.36 -40.71 18.04
C ALA A 109 -48.39 -41.01 19.15
N ASP A 110 -48.31 -40.43 20.37
CA ASP A 110 -49.26 -40.80 21.44
C ASP A 110 -49.52 -39.76 22.56
N ALA A 111 -49.44 -38.45 22.31
CA ALA A 111 -49.71 -37.44 23.34
C ALA A 111 -50.83 -36.44 22.95
N PRO A 112 -51.89 -36.24 23.77
CA PRO A 112 -52.90 -35.22 23.55
C PRO A 112 -52.28 -33.82 23.63
N VAL A 113 -52.50 -33.02 22.59
CA VAL A 113 -51.93 -31.67 22.40
C VAL A 113 -52.56 -30.67 23.39
N PRO A 114 -51.78 -30.00 24.26
CA PRO A 114 -52.24 -28.76 24.91
C PRO A 114 -52.05 -27.57 23.97
N ALA A 115 -53.00 -26.64 24.03
CA ALA A 115 -53.17 -25.50 23.13
C ALA A 115 -51.94 -24.59 22.97
N ALA A 116 -51.83 -23.99 21.79
CA ALA A 116 -50.84 -23.01 21.39
C ALA A 116 -50.76 -21.82 22.38
N GLY A 117 -49.63 -21.69 23.07
CA GLY A 117 -49.29 -20.54 23.89
C GLY A 117 -48.44 -19.53 23.12
N ALA A 118 -49.01 -18.35 22.93
CA ALA A 118 -48.43 -17.02 22.66
C ALA A 118 -47.06 -16.89 21.97
N ALA A 119 -47.06 -16.23 20.81
CA ALA A 119 -45.90 -15.62 20.18
C ALA A 119 -45.24 -14.60 21.13
N ALA A 120 -43.94 -14.77 21.38
CA ALA A 120 -43.14 -13.76 22.06
C ALA A 120 -42.80 -12.64 21.06
N GLY A 121 -43.47 -11.50 21.20
CA GLY A 121 -43.05 -10.24 20.60
C GLY A 121 -41.85 -9.68 21.36
N GLY A 122 -40.76 -9.43 20.65
CA GLY A 122 -39.56 -8.75 21.13
C GLY A 122 -38.83 -8.16 19.93
N ALA A 123 -38.37 -6.93 20.07
CA ALA A 123 -37.87 -6.08 18.99
C ALA A 123 -36.50 -6.54 18.45
N ASP A 124 -36.35 -6.39 17.13
CA ASP A 124 -35.14 -6.17 16.32
C ASP A 124 -33.78 -6.31 17.05
N GLU A 125 -33.40 -7.56 17.33
CA GLU A 125 -32.02 -7.94 17.68
C GLU A 125 -31.38 -8.54 16.42
N ALA A 126 -30.12 -8.18 16.19
CA ALA A 126 -29.39 -8.44 14.94
C ALA A 126 -29.53 -9.89 14.47
N ALA A 127 -29.49 -10.10 13.14
CA ALA A 127 -29.63 -11.40 12.45
C ALA A 127 -28.62 -12.51 12.85
N CYS A 128 -27.84 -12.29 13.91
CA CYS A 128 -26.90 -13.24 14.50
C CYS A 128 -27.36 -13.76 15.88
N GLU A 129 -28.37 -13.17 16.53
CA GLU A 129 -28.76 -13.52 17.90
C GLU A 129 -29.85 -14.60 17.98
N ASP A 130 -29.35 -15.79 18.31
CA ASP A 130 -29.98 -16.86 19.10
C ASP A 130 -31.16 -17.66 18.50
N ARG A 131 -31.89 -17.18 17.49
CA ARG A 131 -33.06 -17.95 16.99
C ARG A 131 -33.25 -17.88 15.48
N LEU A 132 -32.58 -18.78 14.77
CA LEU A 132 -33.17 -19.32 13.54
C LEU A 132 -34.45 -20.10 13.89
N PRO A 133 -35.55 -19.95 13.15
CA PRO A 133 -35.82 -18.93 12.12
C PRO A 133 -36.38 -17.62 12.71
N ALA A 134 -36.01 -16.49 12.10
CA ALA A 134 -36.67 -15.20 12.31
C ALA A 134 -38.16 -15.30 11.94
N ALA A 135 -39.01 -14.56 12.66
CA ALA A 135 -40.47 -14.67 12.57
C ALA A 135 -40.98 -14.60 11.11
N GLY A 136 -41.54 -15.71 10.61
CA GLY A 136 -42.20 -15.79 9.31
C GLY A 136 -41.43 -16.49 8.18
N LEU A 137 -40.15 -16.83 8.37
CA LEU A 137 -39.35 -17.57 7.39
C LEU A 137 -39.29 -19.07 7.74
N GLY A 138 -39.27 -19.92 6.70
CA GLY A 138 -38.87 -21.32 6.86
C GLY A 138 -37.40 -21.41 7.31
N LEU A 139 -37.03 -22.50 7.98
CA LEU A 139 -35.67 -22.70 8.48
C LEU A 139 -34.61 -22.55 7.38
N ASP A 140 -34.89 -23.07 6.18
CA ASP A 140 -33.97 -23.00 5.04
C ASP A 140 -33.84 -21.57 4.46
N ASP A 141 -34.95 -20.83 4.37
CA ASP A 141 -34.89 -19.43 3.91
C ASP A 141 -34.14 -18.53 4.91
N ALA A 142 -34.36 -18.76 6.21
CA ALA A 142 -33.63 -18.08 7.27
C ALA A 142 -32.13 -18.40 7.24
N LEU A 143 -31.76 -19.64 6.92
CA LEU A 143 -30.35 -20.04 6.74
C LEU A 143 -29.71 -19.29 5.57
N VAL A 144 -30.37 -19.28 4.41
CA VAL A 144 -29.86 -18.58 3.21
C VAL A 144 -29.71 -17.08 3.48
N ALA A 145 -30.70 -16.45 4.12
CA ALA A 145 -30.62 -15.04 4.47
C ALA A 145 -29.46 -14.75 5.44
N THR A 146 -29.21 -15.63 6.41
CA THR A 146 -28.11 -15.48 7.36
C THR A 146 -26.75 -15.64 6.67
N GLU A 147 -26.60 -16.62 5.77
CA GLU A 147 -25.36 -16.81 4.99
C GLU A 147 -25.06 -15.59 4.10
N GLN A 148 -26.09 -15.03 3.45
CA GLN A 148 -25.93 -13.82 2.64
C GLN A 148 -25.57 -12.59 3.49
N ALA A 149 -26.17 -12.44 4.67
CA ALA A 149 -25.84 -11.34 5.57
C ALA A 149 -24.38 -11.43 6.05
N ILE A 150 -23.90 -12.62 6.41
CA ILE A 150 -22.50 -12.86 6.76
C ILE A 150 -21.59 -12.54 5.57
N GLN A 151 -21.92 -13.01 4.37
CA GLN A 151 -21.12 -12.71 3.18
C GLN A 151 -20.98 -11.21 2.91
N LEU A 152 -22.08 -10.44 3.08
CA LEU A 152 -22.06 -9.00 2.88
C LEU A 152 -21.23 -8.28 3.94
N ASP A 153 -21.39 -8.67 5.21
CA ASP A 153 -20.65 -8.13 6.34
C ASP A 153 -19.13 -8.34 6.18
N GLU A 154 -18.72 -9.55 5.80
CA GLU A 154 -17.30 -9.86 5.54
C GLU A 154 -16.74 -9.13 4.31
N LEU A 155 -17.57 -8.92 3.27
CA LEU A 155 -17.16 -8.11 2.13
C LEU A 155 -16.92 -6.65 2.54
N ILE A 156 -17.78 -6.08 3.39
CA ILE A 156 -17.62 -4.73 3.93
C ILE A 156 -16.33 -4.66 4.76
N ASN A 157 -16.13 -5.61 5.69
CA ASN A 157 -14.93 -5.69 6.52
C ASN A 157 -13.65 -5.79 5.66
N TRP A 158 -13.69 -6.59 4.59
CA TRP A 158 -12.56 -6.73 3.67
C TRP A 158 -12.27 -5.42 2.94
N VAL A 159 -13.27 -4.76 2.35
CA VAL A 159 -13.08 -3.49 1.65
C VAL A 159 -12.52 -2.43 2.60
N GLU A 160 -13.07 -2.31 3.80
CA GLU A 160 -12.58 -1.35 4.80
C GLU A 160 -11.15 -1.65 5.26
N ALA A 161 -10.81 -2.92 5.47
CA ALA A 161 -9.47 -3.33 5.87
C ALA A 161 -8.46 -3.06 4.76
N GLN A 162 -8.79 -3.37 3.51
CA GLN A 162 -7.95 -3.07 2.34
C GLN A 162 -7.73 -1.57 2.16
N ALA A 163 -8.77 -0.74 2.37
CA ALA A 163 -8.67 0.71 2.28
C ALA A 163 -7.76 1.34 3.35
N ARG A 164 -7.55 0.66 4.48
CA ARG A 164 -6.64 1.10 5.55
C ARG A 164 -5.18 0.74 5.28
N VAL A 165 -4.89 -0.11 4.30
CA VAL A 165 -3.51 -0.47 3.96
C VAL A 165 -2.80 0.75 3.36
N ASP A 166 -1.81 1.26 4.08
CA ASP A 166 -0.98 2.35 3.58
C ASP A 166 -0.17 1.87 2.37
N ILE A 167 -0.43 2.45 1.21
CA ILE A 167 0.27 2.16 -0.04
C ILE A 167 1.49 3.07 -0.27
N GLY A 168 1.78 4.00 0.65
CA GLY A 168 2.94 4.88 0.59
C GLY A 168 2.83 6.00 -0.44
N ASN A 169 1.61 6.44 -0.76
CA ASN A 169 1.40 7.55 -1.70
C ASN A 169 1.48 8.92 -0.98
N GLU A 170 2.64 9.21 -0.38
CA GLU A 170 3.06 10.56 -0.02
C GLU A 170 4.26 10.95 -0.89
N ALA A 171 3.98 11.17 -2.17
CA ALA A 171 4.87 11.91 -3.06
C ALA A 171 4.07 13.05 -3.72
N ALA A 172 3.75 14.08 -2.93
CA ALA A 172 3.41 15.40 -3.46
C ALA A 172 3.70 16.49 -2.41
N PRO A 173 4.84 17.20 -2.51
CA PRO A 173 4.83 18.65 -2.45
C PRO A 173 4.34 19.26 -3.77
#